data_AF-A0A6B2LIS9-F1
#
_entry.id   AF-A0A6B2LIS9-F1
#
_cell.length_a   1.000
_cell.length_b   1.000
_cell.length_c   1.000
_cell.angle_alpha   90.00
_cell.angle_beta   90.00
_cell.angle_gamma   90.00
#
_symmetry.space_group_name_H-M   'P 1'
#
loop_
_entity.id
_entity.type
_entity.pdbx_description
1 polymer ?
#
loop_
_entity_poly.entity_id
_entity_poly.type
_entity_poly.pdbx_seq_one_letter_code
_entity_poly.pdbx_strand_id
1 'polypeptide(L)'
;MIPTEHGGEVGPLTMDLFENCPEEEQKLIFGEYFYSIIQKTHPSYAGKITGMILEAMNISDLLGLLYDEHKFNEIVSEAVSLLKQVKDCPRTNNIGCVPINDRETLTLSVLSRYSAEEQKQRIGEILYFLIKKTHPTLAGKVTGMILELGMSTVSLLELMSNEPLLQKKVAEAIGVLKAYKKI
;
A
#
# COMPACT_ATOMS: atom_id res chain seq x y z
N MET A 1 -53.09 -25.81 -6.52
CA MET A 1 -51.99 -26.76 -6.24
C MET A 1 -50.80 -25.93 -5.79
N ILE A 2 -50.13 -26.44 -4.77
CA ILE A 2 -49.17 -25.83 -3.83
C ILE A 2 -47.94 -25.21 -4.54
N PRO A 3 -47.44 -24.03 -4.12
CA PRO A 3 -46.11 -23.55 -4.51
C PRO A 3 -45.07 -24.38 -3.75
N THR A 4 -44.22 -25.12 -4.47
CA THR A 4 -43.10 -25.83 -3.86
C THR A 4 -41.91 -24.89 -3.75
N GLU A 5 -41.76 -24.31 -2.58
CA GLU A 5 -40.48 -23.87 -2.05
C GLU A 5 -39.58 -25.08 -1.84
N HIS A 6 -38.41 -25.11 -2.49
CA HIS A 6 -37.20 -25.80 -2.05
C HIS A 6 -36.09 -24.80 -2.43
N GLY A 7 -35.41 -24.16 -1.51
CA GLY A 7 -34.62 -24.80 -0.45
C GLY A 7 -33.18 -24.42 -0.78
N GLY A 8 -32.59 -23.56 0.06
CA GLY A 8 -31.24 -23.04 -0.13
C GLY A 8 -30.21 -24.16 -0.10
N GLU A 9 -29.95 -24.72 -1.26
CA GLU A 9 -28.76 -25.51 -1.54
C GLU A 9 -27.87 -24.60 -2.38
N VAL A 10 -26.79 -24.10 -1.78
CA VAL A 10 -25.67 -23.54 -2.56
C VAL A 10 -25.13 -24.68 -3.41
N GLY A 11 -25.73 -24.85 -4.59
CA GLY A 11 -25.28 -25.77 -5.62
C GLY A 11 -23.83 -25.48 -5.98
N PRO A 12 -23.12 -26.43 -6.61
CA PRO A 12 -21.76 -26.19 -7.08
C PRO A 12 -21.77 -24.88 -7.88
N LEU A 13 -20.81 -23.98 -7.59
CA LEU A 13 -20.65 -22.70 -8.29
C LEU A 13 -20.50 -23.01 -9.79
N THR A 14 -21.62 -23.06 -10.50
CA THR A 14 -21.75 -23.55 -11.87
C THR A 14 -22.17 -22.37 -12.72
N MET A 15 -21.67 -22.31 -13.96
CA MET A 15 -21.89 -21.18 -14.86
C MET A 15 -23.36 -20.74 -14.95
N ASP A 16 -24.29 -21.70 -14.86
CA ASP A 16 -25.73 -21.49 -14.92
C ASP A 16 -26.27 -20.56 -13.81
N LEU A 17 -25.69 -20.63 -12.60
CA LEU A 17 -26.05 -19.75 -11.48
C LEU A 17 -25.64 -18.29 -11.72
N PHE A 18 -24.61 -18.07 -12.54
CA PHE A 18 -24.03 -16.76 -12.80
C PHE A 18 -24.50 -16.15 -14.13
N GLU A 19 -25.14 -16.93 -14.99
CA GLU A 19 -25.52 -16.52 -16.36
C GLU A 19 -26.54 -15.35 -16.39
N ASN A 20 -27.28 -15.13 -15.30
CA ASN A 20 -28.23 -14.02 -15.13
C ASN A 20 -27.80 -12.96 -14.08
N CYS A 21 -26.60 -13.09 -13.51
CA CYS A 21 -26.13 -12.26 -12.42
C CYS A 21 -25.16 -11.18 -12.96
N PRO A 22 -25.25 -9.90 -12.54
CA PRO A 22 -24.33 -8.87 -13.03
C PRO A 22 -22.89 -9.17 -12.60
N GLU A 23 -21.91 -8.82 -13.44
CA GLU A 23 -20.49 -9.17 -13.25
C GLU A 23 -19.93 -8.71 -11.90
N GLU A 24 -20.42 -7.60 -11.37
CA GLU A 24 -20.10 -7.07 -10.04
C GLU A 24 -20.48 -8.04 -8.91
N GLU A 25 -21.65 -8.66 -8.99
CA GLU A 25 -22.16 -9.59 -7.99
C GLU A 25 -21.48 -10.96 -8.13
N GLN A 26 -21.15 -11.38 -9.35
CA GLN A 26 -20.32 -12.56 -9.58
C GLN A 26 -18.95 -12.39 -8.89
N LYS A 27 -18.26 -11.27 -9.14
CA LYS A 27 -16.96 -10.96 -8.50
C LYS A 27 -17.07 -10.91 -6.99
N LEU A 28 -18.17 -10.43 -6.44
CA LEU A 28 -18.41 -10.44 -5.00
C LEU A 28 -18.44 -11.88 -4.45
N ILE A 29 -19.16 -12.78 -5.11
CA ILE A 29 -19.29 -14.19 -4.71
C ILE A 29 -17.93 -14.90 -4.77
N PHE A 30 -17.18 -14.72 -5.87
CA PHE A 30 -15.80 -15.23 -5.96
C PHE A 30 -14.90 -14.62 -4.89
N GLY A 31 -15.10 -13.34 -4.58
CA GLY A 31 -14.38 -12.63 -3.53
C GLY A 31 -14.55 -13.28 -2.17
N GLU A 32 -15.79 -13.50 -1.74
CA GLU A 32 -16.09 -14.15 -0.46
C GLU A 32 -15.49 -15.57 -0.39
N TYR A 33 -15.58 -16.31 -1.49
CA TYR A 33 -15.03 -17.67 -1.58
C TYR A 33 -13.50 -17.69 -1.47
N PHE A 34 -12.82 -16.94 -2.33
CA PHE A 34 -11.36 -16.85 -2.31
C PHE A 34 -10.84 -16.22 -1.02
N TYR A 35 -11.53 -15.22 -0.49
CA TYR A 35 -11.19 -14.61 0.79
C TYR A 35 -11.20 -15.63 1.92
N SER A 36 -12.24 -16.47 2.02
CA SER A 36 -12.32 -17.51 3.05
C SER A 36 -11.16 -18.51 2.96
N ILE A 37 -10.76 -18.87 1.74
CA ILE A 37 -9.63 -19.79 1.50
C ILE A 37 -8.31 -19.10 1.86
N ILE A 38 -8.06 -17.91 1.32
CA ILE A 38 -6.81 -17.17 1.53
C ILE A 38 -6.67 -16.74 2.98
N GLN A 39 -7.75 -16.41 3.68
CA GLN A 39 -7.72 -16.02 5.08
C GLN A 39 -7.21 -17.15 5.98
N LYS A 40 -7.52 -18.42 5.67
CA LYS A 40 -7.02 -19.58 6.41
C LYS A 40 -5.49 -19.72 6.30
N THR A 41 -4.94 -19.42 5.12
CA THR A 41 -3.51 -19.58 4.83
C THR A 41 -2.70 -18.30 5.12
N HIS A 42 -3.29 -17.13 4.87
CA HIS A 42 -2.64 -15.81 4.86
C HIS A 42 -3.56 -14.68 5.40
N PRO A 43 -3.94 -14.70 6.69
CA PRO A 43 -4.91 -13.76 7.27
C PRO A 43 -4.47 -12.29 7.16
N SER A 44 -3.17 -12.00 7.22
CA SER A 44 -2.65 -10.62 7.17
C SER A 44 -2.71 -9.96 5.79
N TYR A 45 -2.99 -10.71 4.73
CA TYR A 45 -2.97 -10.23 3.35
C TYR A 45 -4.23 -10.61 2.56
N ALA A 46 -5.09 -11.47 3.12
CA ALA A 46 -6.23 -12.07 2.43
C ALA A 46 -7.12 -11.07 1.70
N GLY A 47 -7.51 -9.97 2.34
CA GLY A 47 -8.37 -8.96 1.70
C GLY A 47 -7.72 -8.31 0.48
N LYS A 48 -6.41 -8.07 0.54
CA LYS A 48 -5.68 -7.39 -0.53
C LYS A 48 -5.34 -8.33 -1.68
N ILE A 49 -4.99 -9.58 -1.37
CA ILE A 49 -4.77 -10.62 -2.39
C ILE A 49 -6.07 -10.90 -3.14
N THR A 50 -7.17 -11.09 -2.42
CA THR A 50 -8.49 -11.35 -3.01
C THR A 50 -8.89 -10.20 -3.95
N GLY A 51 -8.74 -8.95 -3.50
CA GLY A 51 -8.99 -7.79 -4.35
C GLY A 51 -8.11 -7.75 -5.60
N MET A 52 -6.81 -8.04 -5.47
CA MET A 52 -5.89 -8.09 -6.61
C MET A 52 -6.29 -9.17 -7.62
N ILE A 53 -6.73 -10.34 -7.16
CA ILE A 53 -7.16 -11.45 -8.02
C ILE A 53 -8.45 -11.08 -8.78
N LEU A 54 -9.44 -10.54 -8.08
CA LEU A 54 -10.72 -10.10 -8.68
C LEU A 54 -10.58 -8.95 -9.68
N GLU A 55 -9.59 -8.09 -9.45
CA GLU A 55 -9.31 -6.92 -10.29
C GLU A 55 -8.43 -7.30 -11.49
N ALA A 56 -7.47 -8.20 -11.31
CA ALA A 56 -6.55 -8.62 -12.37
C ALA A 56 -7.14 -9.67 -13.32
N MET A 57 -8.19 -10.39 -12.90
CA MET A 57 -8.74 -11.53 -13.66
C MET A 57 -10.21 -11.33 -14.01
N ASN A 58 -10.61 -11.87 -15.16
CA ASN A 58 -12.00 -11.94 -15.58
C ASN A 58 -12.70 -13.14 -14.93
N ILE A 59 -14.03 -13.20 -15.03
CA ILE A 59 -14.82 -14.29 -14.47
C ILE A 59 -14.37 -15.67 -14.97
N SER A 60 -14.04 -15.80 -16.26
CA SER A 60 -13.60 -17.08 -16.85
C SER A 60 -12.29 -17.59 -16.23
N ASP A 61 -11.34 -16.71 -15.96
CA ASP A 61 -10.08 -17.04 -15.28
C ASP A 61 -10.30 -17.38 -13.80
N LEU A 62 -11.20 -16.66 -13.11
CA LEU A 62 -11.61 -16.98 -11.72
C LEU A 62 -12.31 -18.33 -11.65
N LEU A 63 -13.11 -18.70 -12.65
CA LEU A 63 -13.72 -20.01 -12.74
C LEU A 63 -12.64 -21.09 -12.91
N GLY A 64 -11.66 -20.87 -13.79
CA GLY A 64 -10.52 -21.77 -13.96
C GLY A 64 -9.72 -21.98 -12.67
N LEU A 65 -9.65 -20.97 -11.81
CA LEU A 65 -9.02 -21.06 -10.49
C LEU A 65 -9.79 -21.92 -9.49
N LEU A 66 -11.11 -22.03 -9.62
CA LEU A 66 -11.90 -22.94 -8.79
C LEU A 66 -11.61 -24.41 -9.11
N TYR A 67 -11.26 -24.71 -10.37
CA TYR A 67 -10.93 -26.07 -10.80
C TYR A 67 -9.45 -26.43 -10.58
N ASP A 68 -8.57 -25.43 -10.47
CA ASP A 68 -7.13 -25.63 -10.35
C ASP A 68 -6.55 -24.93 -9.11
N GLU A 69 -6.49 -25.69 -8.00
CA GLU A 69 -5.96 -25.22 -6.72
C GLU A 69 -4.46 -24.90 -6.79
N HIS A 70 -3.70 -25.55 -7.69
CA HIS A 70 -2.28 -25.28 -7.86
C HIS A 70 -2.07 -23.89 -8.46
N LYS A 71 -2.78 -23.56 -9.55
CA LYS A 71 -2.81 -22.23 -10.15
C LYS A 71 -3.26 -21.18 -9.14
N PHE A 72 -4.26 -21.49 -8.33
CA PHE A 72 -4.73 -20.60 -7.27
C PHE A 72 -3.65 -20.29 -6.24
N ASN A 73 -2.99 -21.31 -5.70
CA ASN A 73 -1.90 -21.13 -4.75
C ASN A 73 -0.70 -20.39 -5.36
N GLU A 74 -0.40 -20.60 -6.64
CA GLU A 74 0.66 -19.89 -7.34
C GLU A 74 0.40 -18.38 -7.42
N ILE A 75 -0.81 -17.99 -7.83
CA ILE A 75 -1.24 -16.59 -7.90
C ILE A 75 -1.29 -15.96 -6.51
N VAL A 76 -1.80 -16.69 -5.51
CA VAL A 76 -1.83 -16.22 -4.12
C VAL A 76 -0.41 -16.01 -3.61
N SER A 77 0.52 -16.93 -3.88
CA SER A 77 1.93 -16.82 -3.50
C SER A 77 2.61 -15.64 -4.18
N GLU A 78 2.36 -15.44 -5.47
CA GLU A 78 2.88 -14.30 -6.24
C GLU A 78 2.37 -12.98 -5.65
N ALA A 79 1.05 -12.87 -5.41
CA ALA A 79 0.46 -11.70 -4.77
C ALA A 79 1.02 -11.48 -3.36
N VAL A 80 1.24 -12.53 -2.56
CA VAL A 80 1.90 -12.43 -1.25
C VAL A 80 3.33 -11.90 -1.40
N SER A 81 4.09 -12.38 -2.38
CA SER A 81 5.47 -11.94 -2.62
C SER A 81 5.54 -10.46 -2.99
N LEU A 82 4.64 -10.01 -3.86
CA LEU A 82 4.48 -8.60 -4.21
C LEU A 82 4.08 -7.76 -2.98
N LEU A 83 3.11 -8.23 -2.20
CA LEU A 83 2.65 -7.51 -1.01
C LEU A 83 3.70 -7.49 0.12
N LYS A 84 4.54 -8.52 0.25
CA LYS A 84 5.67 -8.53 1.19
C LYS A 84 6.72 -7.50 0.80
N GLN A 85 6.99 -7.32 -0.49
CA GLN A 85 7.88 -6.26 -0.97
C GLN A 85 7.31 -4.86 -0.67
N VAL A 86 5.99 -4.70 -0.74
CA VAL A 86 5.31 -3.43 -0.44
C VAL A 86 5.16 -3.16 1.08
N LYS A 87 5.29 -4.17 1.96
CA LYS A 87 4.95 -4.06 3.40
C LYS A 87 6.05 -3.55 4.34
N ASP A 88 7.25 -3.18 3.88
CA ASP A 88 8.21 -2.44 4.73
C ASP A 88 7.95 -0.92 4.77
N CYS A 89 6.68 -0.50 4.65
CA CYS A 89 6.29 0.86 4.99
C CYS A 89 5.17 0.85 6.04
N PRO A 90 5.40 1.40 7.25
CA PRO A 90 4.34 1.55 8.23
C PRO A 90 3.45 2.73 7.84
N ARG A 91 2.13 2.43 7.82
CA ARG A 91 1.01 3.30 8.23
C ARG A 91 0.14 3.90 7.12
N THR A 92 -1.06 3.30 6.99
CA THR A 92 -2.41 3.94 6.92
C THR A 92 -2.36 5.48 6.85
N ASN A 93 -2.91 6.14 5.84
CA ASN A 93 -4.34 6.31 5.58
C ASN A 93 -4.49 7.00 4.22
N ASN A 94 -5.58 6.70 3.50
CA ASN A 94 -6.11 7.39 2.31
C ASN A 94 -5.29 8.54 1.67
N ILE A 95 -4.74 8.28 0.48
CA ILE A 95 -5.03 8.93 -0.83
C ILE A 95 -3.88 8.52 -1.78
N GLY A 96 -4.22 7.87 -2.89
CA GLY A 96 -3.40 7.75 -4.11
C GLY A 96 -1.90 7.49 -3.94
N CYS A 97 -1.50 6.29 -3.52
CA CYS A 97 -0.08 5.93 -3.54
C CYS A 97 0.32 5.38 -4.92
N VAL A 98 0.91 6.24 -5.75
CA VAL A 98 1.78 5.78 -6.83
C VAL A 98 3.05 5.22 -6.16
N PRO A 99 3.39 3.94 -6.36
CA PRO A 99 4.59 3.35 -5.79
C PRO A 99 5.81 3.98 -6.47
N ILE A 100 6.55 4.80 -5.74
CA ILE A 100 7.89 5.20 -6.17
C ILE A 100 8.79 4.05 -5.76
N ASN A 101 9.01 3.12 -6.68
CA ASN A 101 9.97 2.03 -6.52
C ASN A 101 11.35 2.61 -6.21
N ASP A 102 12.02 1.98 -5.26
CA ASP A 102 13.40 2.17 -4.80
C ASP A 102 14.44 2.18 -5.94
N ARG A 103 14.47 3.23 -6.75
CA ARG A 103 15.65 3.70 -7.51
C ARG A 103 15.45 4.98 -8.31
N GLU A 104 14.29 5.62 -8.29
CA GLU A 104 14.20 6.98 -8.82
C GLU A 104 14.76 7.93 -7.77
N THR A 105 16.00 8.37 -8.00
CA THR A 105 16.52 9.61 -7.43
C THR A 105 15.40 10.64 -7.54
N LEU A 106 14.82 11.09 -6.41
CA LEU A 106 13.82 12.17 -6.38
C LEU A 106 14.46 13.39 -7.03
N THR A 107 14.33 13.53 -8.34
CA THR A 107 14.87 14.64 -9.10
C THR A 107 13.79 15.70 -9.19
N LEU A 108 14.19 16.97 -9.27
CA LEU A 108 13.27 18.07 -9.46
C LEU A 108 12.31 17.82 -10.63
N SER A 109 12.73 17.09 -11.66
CA SER A 109 11.91 16.73 -12.81
C SER A 109 10.74 15.80 -12.48
N VAL A 110 10.94 14.86 -11.55
CA VAL A 110 9.88 13.96 -11.07
C VAL A 110 8.98 14.72 -10.11
N LEU A 111 9.57 15.48 -9.18
CA LEU A 111 8.83 16.29 -8.21
C LEU A 111 7.98 17.39 -8.88
N SER A 112 8.47 18.02 -9.95
CA SER A 112 7.75 19.07 -10.70
C SER A 112 6.44 18.60 -11.31
N ARG A 113 6.20 17.28 -11.40
CA ARG A 113 4.93 16.71 -11.87
C ARG A 113 3.85 16.69 -10.78
N TYR A 114 4.23 16.92 -9.53
CA TYR A 114 3.35 16.90 -8.36
C TYR A 114 3.11 18.31 -7.82
N SER A 115 2.00 18.48 -7.09
CA SER A 115 1.67 19.74 -6.41
C SER A 115 2.71 20.08 -5.35
N ALA A 116 2.85 21.37 -4.98
CA ALA A 116 3.84 21.81 -4.00
C ALA A 116 3.74 21.08 -2.64
N GLU A 117 2.52 20.70 -2.24
CA GLU A 117 2.24 19.94 -1.03
C GLU A 117 2.72 18.49 -1.13
N GLU A 118 2.46 17.84 -2.28
CA GLU A 118 2.90 16.48 -2.56
C GLU A 118 4.42 16.40 -2.67
N GLN A 119 5.06 17.38 -3.31
CA GLN A 119 6.52 17.46 -3.38
C GLN A 119 7.15 17.46 -1.99
N LYS A 120 6.60 18.27 -1.08
CA LYS A 120 7.05 18.34 0.31
C LYS A 120 6.84 17.02 1.04
N GLN A 121 5.71 16.35 0.83
CA GLN A 121 5.47 15.03 1.42
C GLN A 121 6.51 14.00 0.95
N ARG A 122 6.70 13.87 -0.37
CA ARG A 122 7.66 12.91 -0.94
C ARG A 122 9.09 13.16 -0.44
N ILE A 123 9.51 14.42 -0.38
CA ILE A 123 10.82 14.77 0.18
C ILE A 123 10.87 14.45 1.68
N GLY A 124 9.81 14.78 2.41
CA GLY A 124 9.68 14.47 3.83
C GLY A 124 9.86 12.98 4.14
N GLU A 125 9.27 12.10 3.33
CA GLU A 125 9.39 10.65 3.49
C GLU A 125 10.83 10.17 3.33
N ILE A 126 11.54 10.61 2.29
CA ILE A 126 12.94 10.21 2.10
C ILE A 126 13.83 10.84 3.17
N LEU A 127 13.60 12.10 3.52
CA LEU A 127 14.30 12.79 4.58
C LEU A 127 14.15 12.04 5.92
N TYR A 128 12.93 11.57 6.23
CA TYR A 128 12.67 10.72 7.38
C TYR A 128 13.48 9.43 7.33
N PHE A 129 13.52 8.73 6.19
CA PHE A 129 14.30 7.49 6.06
C PHE A 129 15.80 7.72 6.28
N LEU A 130 16.35 8.80 5.71
CA LEU A 130 17.75 9.20 5.90
C LEU A 130 18.07 9.51 7.37
N ILE A 131 17.21 10.27 8.04
CA ILE A 131 17.39 10.60 9.46
C ILE A 131 17.15 9.37 10.34
N LYS A 132 16.21 8.49 9.98
CA LYS A 132 15.92 7.27 10.75
C LYS A 132 17.11 6.32 10.79
N LYS A 133 17.95 6.29 9.74
CA LYS A 133 19.20 5.50 9.73
C LYS A 133 20.18 5.92 10.82
N THR A 134 20.24 7.21 11.17
CA THR A 134 21.16 7.76 12.18
C THR A 134 20.49 8.01 13.54
N HIS A 135 19.23 8.46 13.53
CA HIS A 135 18.44 8.86 14.69
C HIS A 135 17.00 8.32 14.63
N PRO A 136 16.79 7.00 14.76
CA PRO A 136 15.48 6.36 14.56
C PRO A 136 14.39 6.85 15.52
N THR A 137 14.76 7.21 16.76
CA THR A 137 13.82 7.66 17.80
C THR A 137 13.38 9.11 17.64
N LEU A 138 14.16 9.95 16.95
CA LEU A 138 13.89 11.38 16.79
C LEU A 138 13.54 11.76 15.35
N ALA A 139 13.74 10.85 14.38
CA ALA A 139 13.50 11.09 12.97
C ALA A 139 12.13 11.70 12.68
N GLY A 140 11.06 11.17 13.27
CA GLY A 140 9.70 11.69 13.00
C GLY A 140 9.53 13.15 13.43
N LYS A 141 10.06 13.51 14.60
CA LYS A 141 9.97 14.88 15.13
C LYS A 141 10.92 15.85 14.43
N VAL A 142 12.13 15.39 14.12
CA VAL A 142 13.14 16.20 13.42
C VAL A 142 12.67 16.48 11.99
N THR A 143 12.23 15.46 11.26
CA THR A 143 11.69 15.63 9.91
C THR A 143 10.46 16.54 9.92
N GLY A 144 9.53 16.31 10.85
CA GLY A 144 8.36 17.19 11.01
C GLY A 144 8.78 18.64 11.23
N MET A 145 9.71 18.88 12.16
CA MET A 145 10.22 20.23 12.43
C MET A 145 10.86 20.86 11.19
N ILE A 146 11.67 20.13 10.43
CA ILE A 146 12.32 20.65 9.20
C ILE A 146 11.27 20.98 8.12
N LEU A 147 10.21 20.19 7.99
CA LEU A 147 9.12 20.45 7.05
C LEU A 147 8.26 21.65 7.49
N GLU A 148 8.02 21.81 8.79
CA GLU A 148 7.26 22.92 9.37
C GLU A 148 7.99 24.27 9.28
N LEU A 149 9.31 24.27 9.12
CA LEU A 149 10.08 25.49 8.80
C LEU A 149 9.69 26.12 7.44
N GLY A 150 8.82 25.48 6.66
CA GLY A 150 8.34 26.02 5.40
C GLY A 150 9.39 26.04 4.29
N MET A 151 10.45 25.24 4.43
CA MET A 151 11.53 25.19 3.44
C MET A 151 11.00 24.82 2.05
N SER A 152 11.56 25.45 1.03
CA SER A 152 11.19 25.17 -0.36
C SER A 152 11.71 23.79 -0.80
N THR A 153 11.00 23.16 -1.74
CA THR A 153 11.34 21.85 -2.34
C THR A 153 12.82 21.77 -2.72
N VAL A 154 13.35 22.84 -3.32
CA VAL A 154 14.76 22.93 -3.76
C VAL A 154 15.73 22.84 -2.59
N SER A 155 15.48 23.57 -1.49
CA SER A 155 16.37 23.55 -0.32
C SER A 155 16.33 22.21 0.42
N LEU A 156 15.17 21.55 0.47
CA LEU A 156 15.07 20.21 1.04
C LEU A 156 15.79 19.17 0.18
N LEU A 157 15.75 19.31 -1.15
CA LEU A 157 16.48 18.43 -2.05
C LEU A 157 18.00 18.64 -1.95
N GLU A 158 18.45 19.90 -1.82
CA GLU A 158 19.85 20.23 -1.59
C GLU A 158 20.35 19.62 -0.26
N LEU A 159 19.52 19.67 0.78
CA LEU A 159 19.80 19.00 2.05
C LEU A 159 20.03 17.50 1.86
N MET A 160 19.18 16.82 1.09
CA MET A 160 19.33 15.39 0.83
C MET A 160 20.56 15.07 -0.03
N SER A 161 20.97 15.99 -0.90
CA SER A 161 22.17 15.84 -1.73
C SER A 161 23.46 16.15 -0.94
N ASN A 162 23.37 16.96 0.12
CA ASN A 162 24.48 17.32 1.00
C ASN A 162 24.29 16.71 2.40
N GLU A 163 24.82 15.50 2.59
CA GLU A 163 24.90 14.83 3.89
C GLU A 163 25.41 15.72 5.05
N PRO A 164 26.49 16.52 4.91
CA PRO A 164 26.93 17.40 6.00
C PRO A 164 25.93 18.52 6.32
N LEU A 165 25.21 19.03 5.31
CA LEU A 165 24.19 20.06 5.50
C LEU A 165 22.96 19.47 6.19
N LEU A 166 22.56 18.26 5.81
CA LEU A 166 21.49 17.50 6.46
C LEU A 166 21.79 17.29 7.93
N GLN A 167 22.98 16.77 8.26
CA GLN A 167 23.40 16.53 9.63
C GLN A 167 23.39 17.81 10.48
N LYS A 168 23.85 18.92 9.90
CA LYS A 168 23.78 20.23 10.57
C LYS A 168 22.35 20.61 10.91
N LYS A 169 21.41 20.51 9.97
CA LYS A 169 20.00 20.83 10.20
C LYS A 169 19.32 19.89 11.19
N VAL A 170 19.64 18.61 11.11
CA VAL A 170 19.19 17.59 12.06
C VAL A 170 19.67 17.94 13.47
N ALA A 171 20.94 18.31 13.64
CA ALA A 171 21.49 18.70 14.93
C ALA A 171 20.82 19.97 15.49
N GLU A 172 20.56 20.98 14.65
CA GLU A 172 19.81 22.18 15.05
C GLU A 172 18.40 21.83 15.54
N ALA A 173 17.65 21.04 14.76
CA ALA A 173 16.31 20.59 15.10
C ALA A 173 16.30 19.73 16.38
N ILE A 174 17.27 18.83 16.57
CA ILE A 174 17.43 18.06 17.80
C ILE A 174 17.69 18.99 18.99
N GLY A 175 18.52 20.02 18.81
CA GLY A 175 18.80 21.03 19.84
C GLY A 175 17.52 21.73 20.29
N VAL A 176 16.70 22.19 19.35
CA VAL A 176 15.42 22.85 19.64
C VAL A 176 14.43 21.86 20.28
N LEU A 177 14.30 20.64 19.75
CA LEU A 177 13.45 19.61 20.33
C LEU A 177 13.84 19.25 21.76
N LYS A 178 15.14 19.20 22.07
CA LYS A 178 15.65 18.99 23.43
C LYS A 178 15.32 20.17 24.34
N ALA A 179 15.42 21.40 23.86
CA ALA A 179 15.01 22.59 24.61
C ALA A 179 13.50 22.59 24.89
N TYR A 180 12.69 22.20 23.90
CA TYR A 180 11.23 22.13 24.02
C TYR A 180 10.76 20.98 24.92
N LYS A 181 11.53 19.89 25.03
CA LYS A 181 11.27 18.78 25.96
C LYS A 181 11.70 19.05 27.40
N LYS A 182 12.41 20.15 27.66
CA LYS A 182 13.00 20.48 28.97
C LYS A 182 12.16 21.49 29.77
N ILE A 183 10.88 21.62 29.41
CA ILE A 183 9.84 22.43 30.04
C ILE A 183 8.69 21.49 30.40
#